data_AF-A0A7Y2P4M2-F1
#
_entry.id   AF-A0A7Y2P4M2-F1
#
_cell.length_a   1.000
_cell.length_b   1.000
_cell.length_c   1.000
_cell.angle_alpha   90.00
_cell.angle_beta   90.00
_cell.angle_gamma   90.00
#
_symmetry.space_group_name_H-M   'P 1'
#
loop_
_entity.id
_entity.type
_entity.pdbx_description
1 polymer ?
#
loop_
_entity_poly.entity_id
_entity_poly.type
_entity_poly.pdbx_seq_one_letter_code
_entity_poly.pdbx_strand_id
1 'polypeptide(L)'
;VLGALGQASGLVLAKFAFEAGSINGFVATFVRLASAVVIIFPVALIFRRYKNPVKVYTKDTKALWATLIGTILGPVLGITGSLIAIANAQIGIASTLMSTMPIIMLPIVRYYYKEKLSWRAIVGALVAVVGIAILFLV
;
A
#
# COMPACT_ATOMS: atom_id res chain seq x y z
N VAL A 1 -4.06 13.10 -4.75
CA VAL A 1 -2.88 13.74 -5.40
C VAL A 1 -1.66 13.72 -4.49
N LEU A 2 -1.67 14.35 -3.31
CA LEU A 2 -0.52 14.33 -2.37
C LEU A 2 -0.04 12.92 -1.99
N GLY A 3 -0.98 12.00 -1.71
CA GLY A 3 -0.62 10.60 -1.45
C GLY A 3 -0.02 9.86 -2.65
N ALA A 4 -0.46 10.18 -3.87
CA ALA A 4 0.08 9.59 -5.09
C ALA A 4 1.50 10.11 -5.38
N LEU A 5 1.74 11.40 -5.16
CA LEU A 5 3.09 11.99 -5.24
C LEU A 5 4.04 11.34 -4.22
N GLY A 6 3.61 11.20 -2.96
CA GLY A 6 4.42 10.54 -1.94
C GLY A 6 4.73 9.08 -2.27
N GLN A 7 3.73 8.33 -2.78
CA GLN A 7 3.93 6.94 -3.20
C GLN A 7 4.88 6.82 -4.40
N ALA A 8 4.69 7.62 -5.45
CA ALA A 8 5.53 7.60 -6.63
C ALA A 8 6.98 7.97 -6.31
N SER A 9 7.22 9.08 -5.60
CA SER A 9 8.56 9.50 -5.19
C SER A 9 9.21 8.47 -4.26
N GLY A 10 8.46 7.91 -3.32
CA GLY A 10 8.94 6.87 -2.41
C GLY A 10 9.31 5.57 -3.12
N LEU A 11 8.61 5.20 -4.20
CA LEU A 11 8.93 4.01 -5.00
C LEU A 11 10.22 4.21 -5.81
N VAL A 12 10.40 5.39 -6.40
CA VAL A 12 11.62 5.75 -7.14
C VAL A 12 12.84 5.73 -6.22
N LEU A 13 12.75 6.36 -5.05
CA LEU A 13 13.82 6.34 -4.05
C LEU A 13 14.12 4.92 -3.54
N ALA A 14 13.10 4.09 -3.35
CA ALA A 14 13.30 2.70 -2.97
C ALA A 14 14.06 1.91 -4.05
N LYS A 15 13.76 2.14 -5.34
CA LYS A 15 14.47 1.51 -6.46
C LYS A 15 15.95 1.86 -6.46
N PHE A 16 16.30 3.13 -6.29
CA PHE A 16 17.70 3.57 -6.16
C PHE A 16 18.42 2.88 -4.98
N ALA A 17 17.74 2.70 -3.85
CA ALA A 17 18.31 1.99 -2.70
C ALA A 17 18.56 0.50 -2.98
N PHE A 18 17.69 -0.17 -3.74
CA PHE A 18 17.88 -1.57 -4.16
C PHE A 18 18.95 -1.74 -5.24
N GLU A 19 19.19 -0.72 -6.09
CA GLU A 19 20.28 -0.75 -7.07
C GLU A 19 21.65 -0.45 -6.43
N ALA A 20 21.69 0.40 -5.40
CA ALA A 20 22.91 0.75 -4.67
C ALA A 20 23.42 -0.36 -3.73
N GLY A 21 22.60 -1.36 -3.41
CA GLY A 21 23.01 -2.50 -2.60
C GLY A 21 21.98 -3.62 -2.58
N SER A 22 22.43 -4.86 -2.43
CA SER A 22 21.56 -6.04 -2.32
C SER A 22 20.83 -6.05 -0.97
N ILE A 23 19.85 -5.17 -0.81
CA ILE A 23 19.02 -5.07 0.39
C ILE A 23 17.92 -6.14 0.33
N ASN A 24 17.81 -6.93 1.39
CA ASN A 24 16.70 -7.87 1.53
C ASN A 24 15.37 -7.10 1.68
N GLY A 25 14.36 -7.45 0.89
CA GLY A 25 13.04 -6.76 0.90
C GLY A 25 12.37 -6.72 2.28
N PHE A 26 12.64 -7.69 3.15
CA PHE A 26 12.15 -7.67 4.52
C PHE A 26 12.76 -6.52 5.34
N VAL A 27 14.07 -6.32 5.22
CA VAL A 27 14.80 -5.24 5.90
C VAL A 27 14.34 -3.88 5.37
N ALA A 28 14.15 -3.75 4.05
CA ALA A 28 13.63 -2.52 3.45
C ALA A 28 12.21 -2.18 3.97
N THR A 29 11.34 -3.20 4.11
CA THR A 29 9.98 -3.01 4.64
C THR A 29 9.99 -2.63 6.11
N PHE A 30 10.89 -3.24 6.90
CA PHE A 30 11.08 -2.89 8.31
C PHE A 30 11.53 -1.44 8.46
N VAL A 31 12.55 -1.01 7.71
CA VAL A 31 13.05 0.37 7.74
C VAL A 31 11.95 1.34 7.32
N ARG A 32 11.18 1.04 6.26
CA ARG A 32 10.03 1.85 5.83
C ARG A 32 9.00 2.03 6.94
N LEU A 33 8.59 0.96 7.62
CA LEU A 33 7.62 1.01 8.70
C LEU A 33 8.18 1.75 9.93
N ALA A 34 9.45 1.51 10.28
CA ALA A 34 10.12 2.20 11.38
C ALA A 34 10.19 3.72 11.13
N SER A 35 10.62 4.14 9.94
CA SER A 35 10.64 5.56 9.56
C SER A 35 9.24 6.17 9.57
N ALA A 36 8.22 5.45 9.09
CA ALA A 36 6.84 5.91 9.14
C ALA A 36 6.37 6.13 10.59
N VAL A 37 6.69 5.22 11.52
CA VAL A 37 6.36 5.37 12.95
C VAL A 37 7.08 6.58 13.54
N VAL A 38 8.38 6.76 13.28
CA VAL A 38 9.17 7.88 13.81
C VAL A 38 8.62 9.24 13.34
N ILE A 39 8.11 9.32 12.11
CA ILE A 39 7.56 10.57 11.57
C ILE A 39 6.10 10.78 11.99
N ILE A 40 5.27 9.74 11.91
CA ILE A 40 3.83 9.84 12.17
C ILE A 40 3.54 9.99 13.67
N PHE A 41 4.32 9.35 14.54
CA PHE A 41 4.08 9.35 15.99
C PHE A 41 4.18 10.75 16.63
N PRO A 42 5.24 11.56 16.40
CA PRO A 42 5.31 12.94 16.90
C PRO A 42 4.22 13.82 16.31
N VAL A 43 3.90 13.66 15.02
CA VAL A 43 2.82 14.41 14.37
C VAL A 43 1.48 14.09 15.04
N ALA A 44 1.19 12.81 15.31
CA ALA A 44 -0.03 12.39 15.98
C ALA A 44 -0.15 12.95 17.42
N LEU A 45 0.98 13.09 18.13
CA LEU A 45 1.06 13.73 19.45
C LEU A 45 0.79 15.24 19.36
N ILE A 46 1.41 15.94 18.42
CA ILE A 46 1.24 17.40 18.22
C ILE A 46 -0.22 17.74 17.91
N PHE A 47 -0.87 16.97 17.04
CA PHE A 47 -2.28 17.17 16.68
C PHE A 47 -3.28 16.70 17.74
N ARG A 48 -2.82 16.24 18.93
CA ARG A 48 -3.64 15.70 20.03
C ARG A 48 -4.66 14.62 19.60
N ARG A 49 -4.44 13.98 18.44
CA ARG A 49 -5.23 12.84 17.96
C ARG A 49 -4.76 11.51 18.54
N TYR A 50 -3.79 11.56 19.45
CA TYR A 50 -3.31 10.41 20.20
C TYR A 50 -4.36 9.96 21.22
N LYS A 51 -5.18 8.96 20.84
CA LYS A 51 -5.98 8.18 21.79
C LYS A 51 -5.13 7.01 22.25
N ASN A 52 -5.03 6.81 23.57
CA ASN A 52 -4.22 5.75 24.15
C ASN A 52 -4.66 4.38 23.59
N PRO A 53 -3.84 3.71 22.75
CA PRO A 53 -4.27 2.56 21.96
C PRO A 53 -4.78 1.42 22.85
N VAL A 54 -4.17 1.22 24.02
CA VAL A 54 -4.59 0.22 25.00
C VAL A 54 -6.05 0.43 25.42
N LYS A 55 -6.48 1.68 25.64
CA LYS A 55 -7.85 2.00 26.11
C LYS A 55 -8.90 1.93 24.99
N VAL A 56 -8.49 2.07 23.74
CA VAL A 56 -9.34 1.92 22.55
C VAL A 56 -9.57 0.44 22.25
N TYR A 57 -8.49 -0.35 22.22
CA TYR A 57 -8.56 -1.77 21.88
C TYR A 57 -9.14 -2.65 22.98
N THR A 58 -9.02 -2.25 24.25
CA THR A 58 -9.71 -2.93 25.36
C THR A 58 -11.22 -2.74 25.34
N LYS A 59 -11.71 -1.62 24.80
CA LYS A 59 -13.15 -1.38 24.61
C LYS A 59 -13.70 -2.02 23.33
N ASP A 60 -12.86 -2.20 22.31
CA ASP A 60 -13.26 -2.75 21.02
C ASP A 60 -12.25 -3.79 20.53
N THR A 61 -12.44 -5.02 20.99
CA THR A 61 -11.62 -6.17 20.61
C THR A 61 -11.78 -6.53 19.13
N LYS A 62 -12.92 -6.20 18.51
CA LYS A 62 -13.13 -6.35 17.06
C LYS A 62 -12.23 -5.39 16.27
N ALA A 63 -12.10 -4.15 16.72
CA ALA A 63 -11.17 -3.19 16.11
C ALA A 63 -9.71 -3.64 16.22
N LEU A 64 -9.32 -4.28 17.34
CA LEU A 64 -7.98 -4.87 17.49
C LEU A 64 -7.74 -5.99 16.47
N TRP A 65 -8.67 -6.95 16.37
CA TRP A 65 -8.55 -8.05 15.41
C TRP A 65 -8.55 -7.55 13.96
N ALA A 66 -9.41 -6.60 13.61
CA ALA A 66 -9.44 -6.01 12.27
C ALA A 66 -8.12 -5.30 11.91
N THR A 67 -7.51 -4.58 12.87
CA THR A 67 -6.24 -3.89 12.67
C THR A 67 -5.07 -4.88 12.55
N LEU A 68 -5.05 -5.93 13.38
CA LEU A 68 -4.04 -7.00 13.30
C LEU A 68 -4.11 -7.75 11.97
N ILE A 69 -5.29 -8.23 11.59
CA ILE A 69 -5.51 -8.94 10.33
C ILE A 69 -5.17 -8.04 9.14
N GLY A 70 -5.61 -6.77 9.16
CA GLY A 70 -5.29 -5.80 8.12
C GLY A 70 -3.79 -5.50 8.00
N THR A 71 -3.07 -5.46 9.12
CA THR A 71 -1.61 -5.19 9.13
C THR A 71 -0.82 -6.41 8.65
N ILE A 72 -1.24 -7.62 9.03
CA ILE A 72 -0.60 -8.86 8.58
C ILE A 72 -0.83 -9.06 7.08
N LEU A 73 -2.07 -8.97 6.62
CA LEU A 73 -2.40 -9.17 5.20
C LEU A 73 -1.86 -8.05 4.30
N GLY A 74 -1.90 -6.80 4.78
CA GLY A 74 -1.49 -5.64 3.98
C GLY A 74 0.03 -5.41 3.99
N PRO A 75 0.58 -4.66 4.96
CA PRO A 75 2.01 -4.38 5.03
C PRO A 75 2.92 -5.60 5.10
N VAL A 76 2.62 -6.60 5.94
CA VAL A 76 3.54 -7.71 6.16
C VAL A 76 3.55 -8.67 4.97
N LEU A 77 2.40 -9.23 4.59
CA LEU A 77 2.33 -10.16 3.47
C LEU A 77 2.32 -9.46 2.11
N GLY A 78 1.53 -8.38 1.96
CA GLY A 78 1.40 -7.67 0.69
C GLY A 78 2.68 -6.99 0.23
N ILE A 79 3.37 -6.22 1.10
CA ILE A 79 4.62 -5.54 0.70
C ILE A 79 5.76 -6.55 0.53
N THR A 80 5.88 -7.52 1.43
CA THR A 80 6.90 -8.58 1.30
C THR A 80 6.69 -9.39 0.02
N GLY A 81 5.45 -9.80 -0.27
CA GLY A 81 5.10 -10.49 -1.52
C GLY A 81 5.38 -9.65 -2.75
N SER A 82 5.09 -8.35 -2.70
CA SER A 82 5.42 -7.40 -3.78
C SER A 82 6.92 -7.30 -4.03
N LEU A 83 7.72 -7.24 -2.96
CA LEU A 83 9.18 -7.19 -3.05
C LEU A 83 9.77 -8.51 -3.54
N ILE A 84 9.23 -9.65 -3.12
CA ILE A 84 9.60 -10.97 -3.65
C ILE A 84 9.27 -11.06 -5.14
N ALA A 85 8.11 -10.54 -5.57
CA ALA A 85 7.74 -10.51 -6.98
C ALA A 85 8.70 -9.63 -7.80
N ILE A 86 9.11 -8.47 -7.29
CA ILE A 86 10.11 -7.61 -7.93
C ILE A 86 11.49 -8.29 -7.98
N ALA A 87 11.87 -9.04 -6.95
CA ALA A 87 13.16 -9.73 -6.89
C ALA A 87 13.24 -10.96 -7.81
N ASN A 88 12.11 -11.63 -8.09
CA ASN A 88 12.08 -12.88 -8.86
C ASN A 88 11.47 -12.76 -10.26
N ALA A 89 10.79 -11.65 -10.58
CA ALA A 89 10.19 -11.41 -11.88
C ALA A 89 10.75 -10.12 -12.51
N GLN A 90 10.60 -9.99 -13.83
CA GLN A 90 10.91 -8.74 -14.50
C GLN A 90 10.07 -7.60 -13.90
N ILE A 91 10.75 -6.48 -13.58
CA ILE A 91 10.17 -5.31 -12.91
C ILE A 91 8.89 -4.81 -13.61
N GLY A 92 8.84 -4.89 -14.95
CA GLY A 92 7.66 -4.54 -15.75
C GLY A 92 6.43 -5.43 -15.45
N ILE A 93 6.63 -6.75 -15.30
CA ILE A 93 5.56 -7.69 -14.99
C ILE A 93 5.07 -7.48 -13.55
N ALA A 94 6.00 -7.35 -12.60
CA ALA A 94 5.67 -7.12 -11.19
C ALA A 94 4.91 -5.80 -10.99
N SER A 95 5.36 -4.72 -11.63
CA SER A 95 4.73 -3.40 -11.54
C SER A 95 3.34 -3.38 -12.19
N THR A 96 3.15 -4.10 -13.29
CA THR A 96 1.84 -4.26 -13.94
C THR A 96 0.88 -4.97 -13.00
N LEU A 97 1.32 -6.09 -12.41
CA LEU A 97 0.49 -6.88 -11.49
C LEU A 97 0.16 -6.11 -10.20
N MET A 98 1.08 -5.28 -9.70
CA MET A 98 0.79 -4.38 -8.57
C MET A 98 -0.16 -3.24 -8.95
N SER A 99 -0.13 -2.80 -10.21
CA SER A 99 -0.98 -1.71 -10.71
C SER A 99 -2.39 -2.16 -11.09
N THR A 100 -2.66 -3.47 -11.17
CA THR A 100 -4.04 -4.00 -11.30
C THR A 100 -4.81 -4.00 -9.97
N MET A 101 -4.15 -3.70 -8.84
CA MET A 101 -4.77 -3.63 -7.53
C MET A 101 -6.06 -2.77 -7.48
N PRO A 102 -6.15 -1.58 -8.12
CA PRO A 102 -7.39 -0.80 -8.17
C PRO A 102 -8.55 -1.55 -8.84
N ILE A 103 -8.27 -2.38 -9.86
CA ILE A 103 -9.27 -3.18 -10.57
C ILE A 103 -9.84 -4.24 -9.63
N ILE A 104 -8.97 -4.94 -8.89
CA ILE A 104 -9.37 -5.95 -7.90
C ILE A 104 -10.13 -5.32 -6.73
N MET A 105 -9.81 -4.06 -6.39
CA MET A 105 -10.49 -3.32 -5.32
C MET A 105 -11.95 -2.97 -5.66
N LEU A 106 -12.28 -2.69 -6.94
CA LEU A 106 -13.64 -2.32 -7.37
C LEU A 106 -14.74 -3.33 -7.00
N PRO A 107 -14.62 -4.64 -7.31
CA PRO A 107 -15.62 -5.62 -6.89
C PRO A 107 -15.68 -5.73 -5.36
N ILE A 108 -14.56 -5.63 -4.64
CA ILE A 108 -14.54 -5.66 -3.18
C ILE A 108 -15.34 -4.48 -2.61
N VAL A 109 -15.15 -3.27 -3.13
CA VAL A 109 -15.91 -2.08 -2.72
C VAL A 109 -17.40 -2.26 -2.97
N ARG A 110 -17.77 -2.84 -4.12
CA ARG A 110 -19.18 -3.06 -4.47
C ARG A 110 -19.85 -4.15 -3.64
N TYR A 111 -19.18 -5.29 -3.44
CA TYR A 111 -19.78 -6.47 -2.79
C TYR A 111 -19.60 -6.46 -1.27
N TYR A 112 -18.42 -6.07 -0.78
CA TYR A 112 -18.09 -6.09 0.66
C TYR A 112 -18.46 -4.76 1.34
N TYR A 113 -18.02 -3.63 0.78
CA TYR A 113 -18.34 -2.30 1.34
C TYR A 113 -19.72 -1.78 0.93
N LYS A 114 -20.38 -2.45 -0.03
CA LYS A 114 -21.73 -2.11 -0.55
C LYS A 114 -21.85 -0.65 -1.03
N GLU A 115 -20.73 -0.03 -1.42
CA GLU A 115 -20.74 1.34 -1.93
C GLU A 115 -21.23 1.37 -3.38
N LYS A 116 -22.00 2.41 -3.72
CA LYS A 116 -22.47 2.64 -5.10
C LYS A 116 -21.32 3.17 -5.94
N LEU A 117 -20.75 2.31 -6.78
CA LEU A 117 -19.76 2.73 -7.77
C LEU A 117 -20.40 3.70 -8.77
N SER A 118 -19.88 4.94 -8.82
CA SER A 118 -20.27 5.89 -9.85
C SER A 118 -19.72 5.46 -11.22
N TRP A 119 -20.42 5.81 -12.31
CA TRP A 119 -19.94 5.56 -13.68
C TRP A 119 -18.54 6.13 -13.93
N ARG A 120 -18.22 7.25 -13.28
CA ARG A 120 -16.89 7.89 -13.32
C ARG A 120 -15.78 7.00 -12.72
N ALA A 121 -16.08 6.22 -11.68
CA ALA A 121 -15.13 5.29 -11.07
C ALA A 121 -14.81 4.12 -11.99
N ILE A 122 -15.81 3.60 -12.69
CA ILE A 122 -15.65 2.49 -13.66
C ILE A 122 -14.82 2.95 -14.85
N VAL A 123 -15.15 4.11 -15.43
CA VAL A 123 -14.39 4.69 -16.55
C VAL A 123 -12.96 5.02 -16.13
N GLY A 124 -12.76 5.62 -14.95
CA GLY A 124 -11.43 5.94 -14.43
C GLY A 124 -10.56 4.69 -14.21
N ALA A 125 -11.16 3.60 -13.74
CA ALA A 125 -10.46 2.33 -13.62
C ALA A 125 -10.05 1.76 -14.97
N LEU A 126 -10.94 1.77 -15.97
CA LEU A 126 -10.63 1.35 -17.34
C LEU A 126 -9.48 2.17 -17.95
N VAL A 127 -9.50 3.50 -17.78
CA VAL A 127 -8.43 4.38 -18.23
C VAL A 127 -7.09 4.03 -17.54
N ALA A 128 -7.12 3.72 -16.24
CA ALA A 128 -5.92 3.27 -15.52
C ALA A 128 -5.38 1.95 -16.08
N VAL A 129 -6.25 0.97 -16.39
CA VAL A 129 -5.83 -0.30 -17.02
C VAL A 129 -5.15 -0.06 -18.36
N VAL A 130 -5.75 0.78 -19.21
CA VAL A 130 -5.21 1.11 -20.54
C VAL A 130 -3.86 1.82 -20.41
N GLY A 131 -3.72 2.77 -19.48
CA GLY A 131 -2.45 3.44 -19.23
C GLY A 131 -1.34 2.48 -18.80
N ILE A 132 -1.66 1.49 -17.96
CA ILE A 132 -0.70 0.45 -17.55
C ILE A 132 -0.34 -0.45 -18.73
N ALA A 133 -1.32 -0.87 -19.53
CA ALA A 133 -1.07 -1.70 -20.70
C ALA A 133 -0.11 -1.03 -21.69
N ILE A 134 -0.24 0.29 -21.87
CA ILE A 134 0.68 1.08 -22.71
C ILE A 134 2.09 1.11 -22.10
N LEU A 135 2.23 1.33 -20.78
CA LEU A 135 3.53 1.32 -20.10
C LEU A 135 4.25 -0.03 -20.16
N PHE A 136 3.52 -1.13 -20.35
CA PHE A 136 4.11 -2.46 -20.52
C PHE A 136 4.54 -2.75 -21.96
N LEU A 137 3.91 -2.10 -22.93
CA LEU A 137 4.15 -2.30 -24.36
C LEU A 137 5.34 -1.45 -24.89
N VAL A 138 5.74 -0.43 -24.12
CA VAL A 138 6.91 0.44 -24.35
C VAL A 138 8.08 -0.04 -23.50
#